data_AF-S6UA13-F1
#
_entry.id   AF-S6UA13-F1
#
_cell.length_a   1.000
_cell.length_b   1.000
_cell.length_c   1.000
_cell.angle_alpha   90.00
_cell.angle_beta   90.00
_cell.angle_gamma   90.00
#
_symmetry.space_group_name_H-M   'P 1'
#
loop_
_entity.id
_entity.type
_entity.pdbx_description
1 polymer ?
#
loop_
_entity_poly.entity_id
_entity_poly.type
_entity_poly.pdbx_seq_one_letter_code
_entity_poly.pdbx_strand_id
1 'polypeptide(L)' 'NIGQFDNREKGRLLANGALLLTADGLNNLNGVVSGQQSVQLNLGQLNNTGAGSIYAKSSLGLSVSGTLNNDQGVVRS' A
#
# COMPACT_ATOMS: atom_id res chain seq x y z
N ASN A 1 -3.39 -14.99 -1.02
CA ASN A 1 -3.82 -13.90 -1.90
C ASN A 1 -5.26 -13.58 -1.51
N ILE A 2 -5.50 -12.38 -0.99
CA ILE A 2 -6.85 -11.88 -0.69
C ILE A 2 -7.25 -10.97 -1.86
N GLY A 3 -8.46 -11.06 -2.40
CA GLY A 3 -8.83 -10.36 -3.64
C GLY A 3 -8.58 -8.84 -3.62
N GLN A 4 -9.63 -8.04 -3.40
CA GLN A 4 -9.46 -6.60 -3.25
C GLN A 4 -9.31 -6.24 -1.76
N PHE A 5 -8.20 -5.61 -1.40
CA PHE A 5 -8.06 -4.93 -0.11
C PHE A 5 -8.49 -3.47 -0.27
N ASP A 6 -9.55 -3.10 0.45
CA ASP A 6 -10.09 -1.74 0.48
C ASP A 6 -9.60 -1.02 1.74
N ASN A 7 -8.73 -0.03 1.57
CA ASN A 7 -8.17 0.83 2.61
C ASN A 7 -8.51 2.30 2.35
N ARG A 8 -9.63 2.57 1.70
CA ARG A 8 -10.04 3.94 1.34
C ARG A 8 -10.51 4.75 2.54
N GLU A 9 -10.72 6.04 2.31
CA GLU A 9 -11.50 6.95 3.17
C GLU A 9 -11.05 6.93 4.64
N LYS A 10 -9.78 7.31 4.88
CA LYS A 10 -9.14 7.30 6.20
C LYS A 10 -8.89 5.89 6.78
N GLY A 11 -8.96 4.84 5.95
CA GLY A 11 -8.48 3.50 6.28
C GLY A 11 -7.00 3.49 6.69
N ARG A 12 -6.63 2.61 7.62
CA ARG A 12 -5.29 2.52 8.20
C ARG A 12 -4.84 1.08 8.37
N LEU A 13 -3.86 0.66 7.57
CA LEU A 13 -3.11 -0.58 7.75
C LEU A 13 -1.75 -0.23 8.35
N LEU A 14 -1.57 -0.50 9.66
CA LEU A 14 -0.38 -0.11 10.40
C LEU A 14 0.33 -1.35 10.99
N ALA A 15 1.63 -1.45 10.79
CA ALA A 15 2.47 -2.48 11.39
C ALA A 15 3.59 -1.86 12.24
N ASN A 16 3.71 -2.29 13.49
CA ASN A 16 4.83 -1.94 14.38
C ASN A 16 6.15 -2.67 14.00
N GLY A 17 6.08 -3.63 13.08
CA GLY A 17 7.22 -4.37 12.54
C GLY A 17 7.22 -4.37 11.02
N ALA A 18 7.61 -5.50 10.43
CA ALA A 18 7.49 -5.71 9.00
C ALA A 18 6.02 -5.90 8.58
N LEU A 19 5.65 -5.37 7.42
CA LEU A 19 4.35 -5.56 6.79
C LEU A 19 4.53 -6.35 5.49
N LEU A 20 3.78 -7.44 5.32
CA LEU A 20 3.62 -8.14 4.05
C LEU A 20 2.14 -8.14 3.68
N LEU A 21 1.81 -7.60 2.51
CA LEU A 21 0.47 -7.70 1.92
C LEU A 21 0.58 -8.39 0.57
N THR A 22 -0.22 -9.44 0.36
CA THR A 22 -0.39 -10.10 -0.94
C THR A 22 -1.87 -10.11 -1.32
N ALA A 23 -2.23 -9.34 -2.35
CA ALA A 23 -3.61 -9.14 -2.77
C ALA A 23 -3.76 -8.99 -4.29
N ASP A 24 -4.92 -9.29 -4.85
CA ASP A 24 -5.21 -9.00 -6.27
C ASP A 24 -5.31 -7.49 -6.52
N GLY A 25 -5.72 -6.71 -5.51
CA GLY A 25 -5.71 -5.26 -5.58
C GLY A 25 -5.61 -4.59 -4.21
N LEU A 26 -4.96 -3.43 -4.18
CA LEU A 26 -4.98 -2.50 -3.04
C LEU A 26 -5.59 -1.17 -3.48
N ASN A 27 -6.67 -0.74 -2.81
CA ASN A 27 -7.24 0.58 -2.98
C ASN A 27 -6.98 1.42 -1.72
N ASN A 28 -6.02 2.33 -1.82
CA ASN A 28 -5.53 3.21 -0.77
C ASN A 28 -5.92 4.68 -1.03
N LEU A 29 -7.05 4.95 -1.71
CA LEU A 29 -7.54 6.32 -1.95
C LEU A 29 -7.84 7.02 -0.62
N ASN A 30 -7.10 8.10 -0.33
CA ASN A 30 -7.16 8.81 0.96
C ASN A 30 -6.90 7.90 2.19
N GLY A 31 -6.12 6.83 1.99
CA GLY A 31 -5.79 5.83 3.01
C GLY A 31 -4.33 5.85 3.43
N VAL A 32 -3.99 5.09 4.48
CA VAL A 32 -2.60 4.93 4.95
C VAL A 32 -2.23 3.46 5.08
N VAL A 33 -1.09 3.10 4.47
CA VAL A 33 -0.37 1.84 4.70
C VAL A 33 1.01 2.18 5.26
N SER A 34 1.37 1.65 6.44
CA SER A 34 2.65 1.96 7.06
C SER A 34 3.25 0.79 7.84
N GLY A 35 4.57 0.59 7.69
CA GLY A 35 5.37 -0.31 8.52
C GLY A 35 6.55 0.43 9.19
N GLN A 36 6.83 0.08 10.46
CA GLN A 36 8.00 0.57 11.19
C GLN A 36 9.30 -0.18 10.87
N GLN A 37 9.23 -1.23 10.05
CA GLN A 37 10.39 -1.90 9.44
C GLN A 37 10.23 -1.94 7.91
N SER A 38 10.37 -3.12 7.29
CA SER A 38 10.13 -3.32 5.86
C SER A 38 8.64 -3.38 5.55
N VAL A 39 8.22 -2.82 4.41
CA VAL A 39 6.91 -3.05 3.82
C VAL A 39 7.11 -3.75 2.47
N GLN A 40 6.49 -4.92 2.30
CA GLN A 40 6.43 -5.64 1.03
C GLN A 40 4.98 -5.73 0.57
N LEU A 41 4.69 -5.17 -0.61
CA LEU A 41 3.37 -5.24 -1.26
C LEU A 41 3.50 -6.06 -2.54
N ASN A 42 2.80 -7.19 -2.61
CA ASN A 42 2.70 -8.05 -3.78
C ASN A 42 1.26 -7.96 -4.30
N LEU A 43 1.05 -7.18 -5.36
CA LEU A 43 -0.27 -6.74 -5.78
C LEU A 43 -0.56 -7.06 -7.24
N GLY A 44 -1.79 -7.44 -7.55
CA GLY A 44 -2.26 -7.42 -8.93
C GLY A 44 -2.44 -5.98 -9.45
N GLN A 45 -3.04 -5.11 -8.64
CA GLN A 45 -3.24 -3.69 -8.93
C GLN A 45 -3.02 -2.82 -7.69
N LEU A 46 -2.56 -1.59 -7.89
CA LEU A 46 -2.43 -0.58 -6.85
C LEU A 46 -3.12 0.72 -7.27
N ASN A 47 -4.09 1.18 -6.48
CA ASN A 47 -4.61 2.53 -6.52
C ASN A 47 -4.23 3.26 -5.22
N ASN A 48 -3.21 4.12 -5.27
CA ASN A 48 -2.79 4.99 -4.17
C ASN A 48 -2.99 6.46 -4.57
N THR A 49 -4.23 6.93 -4.59
CA THR A 49 -4.57 8.27 -5.11
C THR A 49 -5.15 9.21 -4.06
N GLY A 50 -5.37 10.47 -4.43
CA GLY A 50 -5.83 11.51 -3.49
C GLY A 50 -4.77 11.75 -2.42
N ALA A 51 -5.14 11.71 -1.15
CA ALA A 51 -4.20 11.77 -0.02
C ALA A 51 -3.67 10.38 0.41
N GLY A 52 -3.66 9.40 -0.50
CA GLY A 52 -3.17 8.05 -0.25
C GLY A 52 -1.67 8.03 0.10
N SER A 53 -1.29 7.27 1.14
CA SER A 53 0.09 7.19 1.62
C SER A 53 0.53 5.76 1.88
N ILE A 54 1.69 5.40 1.32
CA ILE A 54 2.40 4.14 1.58
C ILE A 54 3.80 4.48 2.08
N TYR A 55 4.11 4.07 3.31
CA TYR A 55 5.36 4.39 3.99
C TYR A 55 6.03 3.16 4.62
N ALA A 56 7.33 3.00 4.42
CA ALA A 56 8.12 1.95 5.05
C ALA A 56 9.38 2.51 5.71
N LYS A 57 9.50 2.43 7.03
CA LYS A 57 10.64 3.07 7.72
C LYS A 57 12.02 2.54 7.30
N SER A 58 12.12 1.26 6.92
CA SER A 58 13.41 0.65 6.56
C SER A 58 13.56 0.41 5.06
N SER A 59 12.64 -0.35 4.47
CA SER A 59 12.68 -0.68 3.06
C SER A 59 11.26 -0.88 2.52
N LEU A 60 11.04 -0.39 1.31
CA LEU A 60 9.79 -0.58 0.59
C LEU A 60 10.03 -1.48 -0.62
N GLY A 61 9.38 -2.62 -0.65
CA GLY A 61 9.26 -3.49 -1.81
C GLY A 61 7.84 -3.42 -2.38
N LEU A 62 7.74 -3.10 -3.67
CA LEU A 62 6.47 -2.99 -4.37
C LEU A 62 6.53 -3.79 -5.66
N SER A 63 5.84 -4.93 -5.68
CA SER A 63 5.64 -5.75 -6.87
C SER A 63 4.20 -5.60 -7.31
N VAL A 64 3.96 -4.97 -8.46
CA VAL A 64 2.62 -4.81 -9.05
C VAL A 64 2.62 -5.43 -10.44
N SER A 65 1.81 -6.46 -10.65
CA SER A 65 1.77 -7.16 -11.95
C SER A 65 0.91 -6.46 -13.00
N GLY A 66 -0.01 -5.58 -12.56
CA GLY A 66 -0.91 -4.79 -13.39
C GLY A 66 -0.70 -3.30 -13.19
N THR A 67 -1.81 -2.55 -13.09
CA THR A 67 -1.75 -1.09 -13.00
C THR A 67 -1.30 -0.62 -11.63
N LEU A 68 -0.36 0.33 -11.63
CA LEU A 68 0.01 1.13 -10.48
C LEU A 68 -0.42 2.58 -10.77
N ASN A 69 -1.44 3.05 -10.05
CA ASN A 69 -1.86 4.45 -10.06
C ASN A 69 -1.47 5.10 -8.73
N ASN A 70 -0.62 6.12 -8.79
CA ASN A 70 -0.18 6.91 -7.64
C ASN A 70 -0.44 8.42 -7.85
N ASP A 71 -1.51 8.79 -8.58
CA ASP A 71 -1.81 10.21 -8.80
C ASP A 71 -2.19 10.93 -7.50
N GLN A 72 -1.48 12.02 -7.19
CA GLN A 72 -1.52 12.77 -5.92
C GLN A 72 -1.15 11.98 -4.65
N GLY A 73 -1.00 10.66 -4.71
CA GLY A 73 -0.57 9.84 -3.59
C GLY A 73 0.95 9.86 -3.38
N VAL A 74 1.36 9.37 -2.22
CA VAL A 74 2.78 9.28 -1.83
C VAL A 74 3.18 7.83 -1.59
N VAL A 75 4.31 7.44 -2.18
CA VAL A 75 4.97 6.14 -1.96
C VAL A 75 6.43 6.42 -1.63
N ARG A 76 6.88 6.02 -0.44
CA ARG A 76 8.26 6.26 -0.01
C ARG A 76 8.71 5.29 1.08
N SER A 77 10.02 5.14 1.22
CA SER A 77 10.63 4.67 2.46
C SER A 77 10.81 5.80 3.49
#